data_AF-A0A3D3I822-F1
#
_entry.id   AF-A0A3D3I822-F1
#
_cell.length_a   1.000
_cell.length_b   1.000
_cell.length_c   1.000
_cell.angle_alpha   90.00
_cell.angle_beta   90.00
_cell.angle_gamma   90.00
#
_symmetry.space_group_name_H-M   'P 1'
#
loop_
_entity.id
_entity.type
_entity.pdbx_description
1 polymer ?
#
loop_
_entity_poly.entity_id
_entity_poly.type
_entity_poly.pdbx_seq_one_letter_code
_entity_poly.pdbx_strand_id
1 'polypeptide(L)'
;KWAGFTRIGEKVVEHRERKYGITKFGWERFVKGFLDLLSIMFVGKFRRNPMHFFGSLGIVSFLFGFIFTGKIFYDKIDSLFISQIPLKRDITDQPIFYLALVAVVIGVQLFLTGYLAEMVAMQSLSKRDYLIIEKVGLKELIHSQQSPLSVTP
;
A
#
# COMPACT_ATOMS: atom_id res chain seq x y z
N LYS A 1 0.68 -15.23 3.73
CA LYS A 1 0.58 -15.74 5.11
C LYS A 1 1.50 -14.88 5.97
N TRP A 2 0.97 -14.07 6.89
CA TRP A 2 1.81 -13.52 7.96
C TRP A 2 2.47 -14.72 8.65
N ALA A 3 3.79 -14.67 8.86
CA ALA A 3 4.58 -15.77 9.40
C ALA A 3 4.34 -15.93 10.92
N GLY A 4 3.07 -16.05 11.32
CA GLY A 4 2.65 -16.21 12.71
C GLY A 4 2.62 -17.68 13.11
N PHE A 5 3.09 -17.97 14.31
CA PHE A 5 2.95 -19.27 14.95
C PHE A 5 1.46 -19.60 15.12
N THR A 6 1.10 -20.86 14.88
CA THR A 6 -0.30 -21.34 14.96
C THR A 6 -0.80 -21.52 16.39
N ARG A 7 0.10 -21.47 17.38
CA ARG A 7 -0.21 -21.63 18.82
C ARG A 7 0.31 -20.43 19.60
N ILE A 8 -0.36 -19.29 19.46
CA ILE A 8 -0.14 -18.12 20.29
C ILE A 8 -1.37 -18.00 21.21
N GLY A 9 -1.14 -18.07 22.52
CA GLY A 9 -2.17 -17.85 23.53
C GLY A 9 -1.85 -16.59 24.32
N GLU A 10 -2.88 -15.85 24.70
CA GLU A 10 -2.75 -14.72 25.62
C GLU A 10 -2.94 -15.20 27.06
N LYS A 11 -2.03 -14.81 27.96
CA LYS A 11 -2.16 -15.08 29.38
C LYS A 11 -2.72 -13.84 30.07
N VAL A 12 -3.90 -13.98 30.67
CA VAL A 12 -4.49 -12.91 31.48
C VAL A 12 -3.55 -12.60 32.64
N VAL A 13 -3.12 -11.34 32.73
CA VAL A 13 -2.29 -10.83 33.83
C VAL A 13 -3.05 -9.72 34.54
N GLU A 14 -2.95 -9.70 35.87
CA GLU A 14 -3.56 -8.65 36.68
C GLU A 14 -2.77 -7.34 36.49
N HIS A 15 -3.34 -6.40 35.75
CA HIS A 15 -2.71 -5.09 35.54
C HIS A 15 -2.94 -4.19 36.76
N ARG A 16 -1.85 -3.88 37.48
CA ARG A 16 -1.88 -2.92 38.59
C ARG A 16 -1.53 -1.53 38.10
N GLU A 17 -2.21 -0.53 38.66
CA GLU A 17 -1.96 0.88 38.36
C GLU A 17 -0.54 1.29 38.74
N ARG A 18 0.07 2.13 37.88
CA ARG A 18 1.41 2.68 38.08
C ARG A 18 1.40 3.66 39.25
N LYS A 19 2.15 3.34 40.32
CA LYS A 19 2.24 4.18 41.53
C LYS A 19 3.18 5.39 41.42
N TYR A 20 4.17 5.36 40.52
CA TYR A 20 5.22 6.40 40.45
C TYR A 20 5.63 6.75 39.02
N GLY A 21 5.94 8.03 38.81
CA GLY A 21 6.54 8.61 37.60
C GLY A 21 5.51 9.00 36.51
N ILE A 22 5.94 9.84 35.58
CA ILE A 22 5.09 10.33 34.47
C ILE A 22 4.96 9.29 33.33
N THR A 23 3.84 9.33 32.62
CA THR A 23 3.64 8.51 31.42
C THR A 23 4.55 8.98 30.29
N LYS A 24 5.23 8.05 29.60
CA LYS A 24 5.96 8.32 28.36
C LYS A 24 5.06 8.30 27.12
N PHE A 25 3.77 8.03 27.31
CA PHE A 25 2.77 8.00 26.25
C PHE A 25 2.05 9.35 26.20
N GLY A 26 2.71 10.31 25.54
CA GLY A 26 2.08 11.57 25.14
C GLY A 26 1.38 11.47 23.79
N TRP A 27 0.77 12.58 23.35
CA TRP A 27 0.10 12.70 22.04
C TRP A 27 0.97 12.26 20.86
N GLU A 28 2.28 12.51 20.92
CA GLU A 28 3.24 12.09 19.91
C GLU A 28 3.26 10.57 19.69
N ARG A 29 3.07 9.77 20.76
CA ARG A 29 3.06 8.31 20.66
C ARG A 29 1.79 7.78 20.00
N PHE A 30 0.66 8.49 20.13
CA PHE A 30 -0.57 8.12 19.44
C PHE A 30 -0.43 8.30 17.92
N VAL A 31 0.09 9.45 17.48
CA VAL A 31 0.32 9.72 16.05
C VAL A 31 1.37 8.76 15.48
N LYS A 32 2.52 8.60 16.14
CA LYS A 32 3.56 7.66 15.68
C LYS A 32 3.08 6.21 15.66
N GLY A 33 2.33 5.77 16.67
CA GLY A 33 1.78 4.42 16.72
C GLY A 33 0.79 4.16 15.60
N PHE A 34 -0.06 5.14 15.27
CA PHE A 34 -0.99 5.04 14.14
C PHE A 34 -0.25 4.97 12.80
N LEU A 35 0.74 5.86 12.58
CA LEU A 35 1.56 5.87 11.37
C LEU A 35 2.39 4.57 11.23
N ASP A 36 2.87 4.02 12.34
CA ASP A 36 3.60 2.74 12.37
C ASP A 36 2.68 1.57 12.00
N LEU A 37 1.47 1.52 12.56
CA LEU A 37 0.48 0.52 12.20
C LEU A 37 0.10 0.58 10.71
N LEU A 38 -0.13 1.79 10.18
CA LEU A 38 -0.36 2.00 8.75
C LEU A 38 0.82 1.49 7.91
N SER A 39 2.05 1.77 8.33
CA SER A 39 3.26 1.35 7.65
C SER A 39 3.43 -0.18 7.65
N ILE A 40 3.24 -0.83 8.80
CA ILE A 40 3.33 -2.28 8.95
C ILE A 40 2.25 -2.98 8.12
N MET A 41 1.01 -2.48 8.16
CA MET A 41 -0.07 -3.00 7.33
C MET A 41 0.23 -2.82 5.83
N PHE A 42 0.71 -1.64 5.44
CA PHE A 42 1.04 -1.32 4.05
C PHE A 42 2.14 -2.24 3.52
N VAL A 43 3.27 -2.35 4.23
CA VAL A 43 4.38 -3.23 3.85
C VAL A 43 3.97 -4.69 3.92
N GLY A 44 3.17 -5.09 4.91
CA GLY A 44 2.67 -6.46 5.06
C GLY A 44 1.82 -6.91 3.88
N LYS A 45 0.93 -6.04 3.39
CA LYS A 45 -0.06 -6.37 2.34
C LYS A 45 0.39 -6.01 0.92
N PHE A 46 1.01 -4.85 0.73
CA PHE A 46 1.25 -4.25 -0.59
C PHE A 46 2.72 -4.26 -1.04
N ARG A 47 3.66 -4.78 -0.24
CA ARG A 47 5.10 -4.85 -0.62
C ARG A 47 5.38 -5.57 -1.93
N ARG A 48 4.60 -6.60 -2.30
CA ARG A 48 4.80 -7.33 -3.56
C ARG A 48 4.11 -6.65 -4.75
N ASN A 49 2.95 -6.03 -4.53
CA ASN A 49 2.16 -5.42 -5.60
C ASN A 49 1.69 -4.00 -5.17
N PRO A 50 2.60 -3.02 -5.07
CA PRO A 50 2.28 -1.69 -4.56
C PRO A 50 1.35 -0.89 -5.50
N MET A 51 1.33 -1.22 -6.79
CA MET A 51 0.45 -0.57 -7.77
C MET A 51 -1.03 -0.79 -7.49
N HIS A 52 -1.44 -1.90 -6.87
CA HIS A 52 -2.85 -2.07 -6.51
C HIS A 52 -3.34 -1.07 -5.47
N PHE A 53 -2.48 -0.60 -4.56
CA PHE A 53 -2.88 0.38 -3.55
C PHE A 53 -2.91 1.80 -4.14
N PHE A 54 -1.76 2.27 -4.62
CA PHE A 54 -1.64 3.64 -5.12
C PHE A 54 -2.30 3.85 -6.48
N GLY A 55 -2.24 2.85 -7.36
CA GLY A 55 -2.86 2.91 -8.68
C GLY A 55 -4.39 2.90 -8.61
N SER A 56 -5.01 2.07 -7.75
CA SER A 56 -6.47 2.08 -7.59
C SER A 56 -6.97 3.41 -7.03
N LEU A 57 -6.33 3.92 -5.98
CA LEU A 57 -6.67 5.20 -5.38
C LEU A 57 -6.43 6.36 -6.38
N GLY A 58 -5.34 6.29 -7.14
CA GLY A 58 -5.01 7.25 -8.19
C GLY A 58 -6.05 7.29 -9.31
N ILE A 59 -6.47 6.12 -9.82
CA ILE A 59 -7.51 6.03 -10.85
C ILE A 59 -8.84 6.57 -10.34
N VAL A 60 -9.25 6.22 -9.11
CA VAL A 60 -10.50 6.71 -8.53
C VAL A 60 -10.46 8.24 -8.41
N SER A 61 -9.38 8.81 -7.84
CA SER A 61 -9.22 10.26 -7.71
C SER A 61 -9.19 10.97 -9.07
N PHE A 62 -8.48 10.39 -10.04
CA PHE A 62 -8.40 10.92 -11.40
C PHE A 62 -9.77 10.93 -12.07
N LEU A 63 -10.53 9.83 -12.01
CA LEU A 63 -11.87 9.74 -12.59
C LEU A 63 -12.82 10.76 -11.96
N PHE A 64 -12.81 10.90 -10.64
CA PHE A 64 -13.60 11.94 -9.97
C PHE A 64 -13.23 13.34 -10.47
N GLY A 65 -11.94 13.69 -10.46
CA GLY A 65 -11.47 14.99 -10.94
C GLY A 65 -11.79 15.23 -12.42
N PHE A 66 -11.67 14.18 -13.25
CA PHE A 66 -11.95 14.24 -14.68
C PHE A 66 -13.45 14.46 -14.97
N ILE A 67 -14.34 13.75 -14.26
CA ILE A 67 -15.79 13.92 -14.37
C ILE A 67 -16.19 15.34 -13.97
N PHE A 68 -15.68 15.86 -12.84
CA PHE A 68 -15.99 17.22 -12.41
C PHE A 68 -15.45 18.27 -13.39
N THR A 69 -14.22 18.10 -13.88
CA THR A 69 -13.64 19.00 -14.89
C THR A 69 -14.47 18.97 -16.19
N GLY A 70 -14.83 17.78 -16.67
CA GLY A 70 -15.65 17.61 -17.86
C GLY A 70 -17.02 18.25 -17.72
N LYS A 71 -17.66 18.10 -16.55
CA LYS A 71 -18.95 18.72 -16.23
C LYS A 71 -18.86 20.26 -16.25
N ILE A 72 -17.83 20.83 -15.62
CA ILE A 72 -17.63 22.29 -15.61
C ILE A 72 -17.34 22.82 -17.03
N PHE A 73 -16.56 22.07 -17.82
CA PHE A 73 -16.26 22.44 -19.19
C PHE A 73 -17.49 22.35 -20.09
N TYR A 74 -18.31 21.30 -19.92
CA TYR A 74 -19.59 21.15 -20.59
C TYR A 74 -20.54 22.32 -20.27
N ASP A 75 -20.68 22.68 -18.98
CA ASP A 75 -21.52 23.81 -18.56
C ASP A 75 -21.07 25.13 -19.24
N LYS A 76 -19.75 25.34 -19.43
CA LYS A 76 -19.23 26.52 -20.14
C LYS A 76 -19.55 26.48 -21.63
N ILE A 77 -19.40 25.33 -22.29
CA ILE A 77 -19.72 25.17 -23.72
C ILE A 77 -21.22 25.37 -23.96
N ASP A 78 -22.08 24.80 -23.11
CA ASP A 78 -23.53 24.95 -23.21
C ASP A 78 -23.95 26.43 -23.13
N SER A 79 -23.39 27.16 -22.17
CA SER A 79 -23.63 28.60 -22.01
C SER A 79 -23.17 29.44 -23.21
N LEU A 80 -22.05 29.09 -23.83
CA LEU A 80 -21.50 29.86 -24.96
C LEU A 80 -22.18 29.54 -26.30
N PHE A 81 -22.58 28.29 -26.52
CA PHE A 81 -22.99 27.82 -27.86
C PHE A 81 -24.43 27.35 -27.95
N ILE A 82 -25.02 26.79 -26.90
CA ILE A 82 -26.30 26.09 -26.97
C ILE A 82 -27.40 26.94 -26.34
N SER A 83 -27.29 27.20 -25.05
CA SER A 83 -28.33 27.88 -24.26
C SER A 83 -28.22 29.40 -24.33
N GLN A 84 -27.04 29.97 -24.65
CA GLN A 84 -26.76 31.42 -24.66
C GLN A 84 -27.06 32.13 -23.32
N ILE A 85 -27.28 31.38 -22.24
CA ILE A 85 -27.49 31.92 -20.90
C ILE A 85 -26.12 32.13 -20.26
N PRO A 86 -25.77 33.34 -19.81
CA PRO A 86 -24.46 33.60 -19.24
C PRO A 86 -24.27 32.79 -17.94
N LEU A 87 -23.10 32.15 -17.80
CA LEU A 87 -22.71 31.51 -16.54
C LEU A 87 -22.80 32.53 -15.40
N LYS A 88 -23.48 32.16 -14.32
CA LYS A 88 -23.58 33.00 -13.11
C LYS A 88 -22.22 33.30 -12.47
N ARG A 89 -21.21 32.45 -12.73
CA ARG A 89 -19.86 32.57 -12.19
C ARG A 89 -18.86 31.91 -13.13
N ASP A 90 -17.74 32.58 -13.39
CA ASP A 90 -16.69 32.02 -14.24
C ASP A 90 -16.07 30.75 -13.65
N ILE A 91 -15.46 29.93 -14.50
CA ILE A 91 -14.89 28.63 -14.13
C ILE A 91 -13.88 28.79 -12.98
N THR A 92 -13.02 29.81 -13.05
CA THR A 92 -11.97 30.07 -12.07
C THR A 92 -12.52 30.57 -10.73
N ASP A 93 -13.70 31.17 -10.71
CA ASP A 93 -14.31 31.66 -9.48
C ASP A 93 -15.07 30.57 -8.72
N GLN A 94 -15.14 29.35 -9.28
CA GLN A 94 -15.81 28.21 -8.69
C GLN A 94 -14.85 27.35 -7.86
N PRO A 95 -15.07 27.18 -6.53
CA PRO A 95 -14.22 26.32 -5.70
C PRO A 95 -14.14 24.88 -6.20
N ILE A 96 -15.20 24.39 -6.84
CA ILE A 96 -15.25 23.03 -7.40
C ILE A 96 -14.24 22.83 -8.54
N PHE A 97 -13.87 23.89 -9.27
CA PHE A 97 -12.83 23.83 -10.30
C PHE A 97 -11.46 23.49 -9.68
N TYR A 98 -11.09 24.17 -8.59
CA TYR A 98 -9.82 23.90 -7.90
C TYR A 98 -9.80 22.51 -7.24
N LEU A 99 -10.93 22.07 -6.68
CA LEU A 99 -11.04 20.71 -6.14
C LEU A 99 -10.90 19.64 -7.24
N ALA A 100 -11.52 19.86 -8.40
CA ALA A 100 -11.39 18.98 -9.55
C ALA A 100 -9.95 18.94 -10.08
N LEU A 101 -9.31 20.11 -10.22
CA LEU A 101 -7.90 20.23 -10.63
C LEU A 101 -6.97 19.46 -9.69
N VAL A 102 -7.10 19.69 -8.37
CA VAL A 102 -6.29 19.00 -7.36
C VAL A 102 -6.54 17.49 -7.39
N ALA A 103 -7.80 17.06 -7.54
CA ALA A 103 -8.14 15.63 -7.62
C ALA A 103 -7.49 14.94 -8.84
N VAL A 104 -7.43 15.63 -9.99
CA VAL A 104 -6.71 15.14 -11.18
C VAL A 104 -5.21 15.05 -10.90
N VAL A 105 -4.60 16.10 -10.37
CA VAL A 105 -3.15 16.14 -10.08
C VAL A 105 -2.75 15.05 -9.09
N ILE A 106 -3.48 14.92 -7.98
CA ILE A 106 -3.25 13.87 -6.97
C ILE A 106 -3.48 12.49 -7.58
N GLY A 107 -4.51 12.33 -8.42
CA GLY A 107 -4.78 11.06 -9.10
C GLY A 107 -3.61 10.59 -9.96
N VAL A 108 -3.06 11.49 -10.78
CA VAL A 108 -1.87 11.22 -11.60
C VAL A 108 -0.64 10.94 -10.72
N GLN A 109 -0.40 11.74 -9.68
CA GLN A 109 0.73 11.54 -8.76
C GLN A 109 0.68 10.18 -8.06
N LEU A 110 -0.49 9.76 -7.57
CA LEU A 110 -0.68 8.47 -6.94
C LEU A 110 -0.47 7.32 -7.94
N PHE A 111 -1.02 7.44 -9.15
CA PHE A 111 -0.80 6.44 -10.20
C PHE A 111 0.69 6.27 -10.53
N LEU A 112 1.39 7.38 -10.77
CA LEU A 112 2.85 7.39 -11.03
C LEU A 112 3.64 6.80 -9.86
N THR A 113 3.29 7.18 -8.63
CA THR A 113 3.95 6.65 -7.42
C THR A 113 3.75 5.14 -7.32
N GLY A 114 2.54 4.64 -7.61
CA GLY A 114 2.26 3.21 -7.64
C GLY A 114 3.08 2.46 -8.68
N TYR A 115 3.15 3.00 -9.89
CA TYR A 115 3.92 2.44 -10.99
C TYR A 115 5.43 2.41 -10.69
N LEU A 116 5.99 3.51 -10.18
CA LEU A 116 7.38 3.58 -9.75
C LEU A 116 7.68 2.59 -8.62
N ALA A 117 6.78 2.49 -7.64
CA ALA A 117 6.94 1.55 -6.54
C ALA A 117 6.96 0.10 -7.04
N GLU A 118 6.16 -0.25 -8.05
CA GLU A 118 6.16 -1.59 -8.63
C GLU A 118 7.46 -1.87 -9.39
N MET A 119 7.97 -0.92 -10.17
CA MET A 119 9.28 -1.02 -10.82
C MET A 119 10.42 -1.27 -9.81
N VAL A 120 10.45 -0.51 -8.72
CA VAL A 120 11.45 -0.68 -7.65
C VAL A 120 11.30 -2.03 -6.95
N ALA A 121 10.06 -2.46 -6.68
CA ALA A 121 9.78 -3.75 -6.04
C ALA A 121 10.22 -4.93 -6.91
N MET A 122 10.00 -4.85 -8.23
CA MET A 122 10.42 -5.87 -9.19
C MET A 122 11.94 -5.99 -9.28
N GLN A 123 12.68 -4.87 -9.27
CA GLN A 123 14.15 -4.88 -9.24
C GLN A 123 14.71 -5.60 -8.00
N SER A 124 14.07 -5.44 -6.85
CA SER A 124 14.52 -6.07 -5.59
C SER A 124 14.33 -7.60 -5.58
N LEU A 125 13.31 -8.12 -6.27
CA LEU A 125 13.03 -9.56 -6.33
C LEU A 125 14.06 -10.33 -7.17
N SER A 126 14.59 -9.72 -8.23
CA SER A 126 15.58 -10.34 -9.14
C SER A 126 16.91 -10.72 -8.47
N LYS A 127 17.17 -10.27 -7.23
CA LYS A 127 18.46 -10.48 -6.54
C LYS A 127 18.49 -11.70 -5.61
N ARG A 128 17.43 -12.53 -5.59
CA ARG A 128 17.28 -13.65 -4.64
C ARG A 128 17.09 -15.03 -5.29
N ASP A 129 17.63 -15.26 -6.47
CA ASP A 129 17.80 -16.62 -6.98
C ASP A 129 19.12 -17.17 -6.45
N TYR A 130 19.10 -17.77 -5.26
CA TYR A 130 20.23 -18.58 -4.80
C TYR A 130 20.05 -20.02 -5.28
N LEU A 131 20.94 -20.44 -6.17
CA LEU A 131 21.06 -21.85 -6.56
C LEU A 131 21.75 -22.59 -5.40
N ILE A 132 21.02 -23.49 -4.73
CA ILE A 132 21.62 -24.40 -3.74
C ILE A 132 22.28 -25.53 -4.51
N ILE A 133 23.59 -25.43 -4.72
CA ILE A 133 24.38 -26.40 -5.48
C ILE A 133 24.81 -27.58 -4.60
N GLU A 134 25.09 -27.33 -3.32
CA GLU A 134 25.48 -28.37 -2.36
C GLU A 134 25.03 -28.01 -0.93
N LYS A 135 24.58 -29.02 -0.18
CA LYS A 135 24.26 -28.90 1.26
C LYS A 135 25.30 -29.69 2.04
N VAL A 136 26.08 -29.02 2.88
CA VAL A 136 27.06 -29.65 3.77
C VAL A 136 26.54 -29.62 5.21
N GLY A 137 26.56 -30.77 5.90
CA GLY A 137 26.22 -30.88 7.32
C GLY A 137 24.76 -31.25 7.66
N LEU A 138 23.87 -31.43 6.66
CA LEU A 138 22.50 -31.95 6.86
C LEU A 138 22.29 -33.27 6.11
N LYS A 139 23.29 -34.15 6.16
CA LYS A 139 23.24 -35.51 5.60
C LYS A 139 23.35 -36.48 6.77
N GLU A 140 22.43 -37.46 6.83
CA GLU A 140 22.48 -38.73 7.60
C GLU A 140 21.56 -38.97 8.81
N LEU A 141 20.56 -38.16 9.14
CA LEU A 141 19.59 -38.54 10.21
C LEU A 141 18.29 -39.20 9.74
N ILE A 142 18.10 -39.39 8.43
CA ILE A 142 16.86 -40.01 7.89
C ILE A 142 17.14 -41.30 7.11
N HIS A 143 18.38 -41.58 6.71
CA HIS A 143 18.72 -42.77 5.90
C HIS A 143 19.31 -43.96 6.68
N SER A 144 19.47 -43.88 8.00
CA SER A 144 19.98 -45.00 8.81
C SER A 144 18.94 -46.10 9.14
N GLN A 145 17.76 -46.07 8.52
CA GLN A 145 16.70 -47.07 8.75
C GLN A 145 16.47 -48.06 7.60
N GLN A 146 17.26 -48.06 6.52
CA GLN A 146 17.20 -49.19 5.58
C GLN A 146 18.56 -49.52 4.93
N SER A 147 18.99 -50.74 5.24
CA SER A 147 20.20 -51.47 4.85
C SER A 147 20.37 -51.62 3.32
N PRO A 148 21.58 -51.96 2.81
CA PRO A 148 22.01 -51.76 1.43
C PRO A 148 21.93 -53.03 0.58
N LEU A 149 21.47 -52.92 -0.66
CA LEU A 149 21.76 -53.83 -1.79
C LEU A 149 21.51 -53.00 -3.06
N SER A 150 22.28 -52.97 -4.13
CA SER A 150 23.55 -53.58 -4.53
C SER A 150 23.76 -53.10 -5.99
N VAL A 151 24.98 -52.61 -6.30
CA VAL A 151 25.67 -52.74 -7.59
C VAL A 151 25.18 -51.90 -8.80
N THR A 152 26.10 -51.01 -9.20
CA THR A 152 26.55 -50.53 -10.54
C THR A 152 26.14 -51.30 -11.81
N PRO A 153 26.43 -50.79 -13.03
CA PRO A 153 27.24 -49.60 -13.40
C PRO A 153 26.46 -48.43 -14.01
#